data_AF-T1J3C7-F1
#
_entry.id   AF-T1J3C7-F1
#
_cell.length_a   1.000
_cell.length_b   1.000
_cell.length_c   1.000
_cell.angle_alpha   90.00
_cell.angle_beta   90.00
_cell.angle_gamma   90.00
#
_symmetry.space_group_name_H-M   'P 1'
#
loop_
_entity.id
_entity.type
_entity.pdbx_description
1 polymer ?
#
loop_
_entity_poly.entity_id
_entity_poly.type
_entity_poly.pdbx_seq_one_letter_code
_entity_poly.pdbx_strand_id
1 'polypeptide(L)'
;DEPEKADLEDLRNTTLNSTPDCGREALKYIAGYIAFRCQNEDKSLGTPTGQLKISQQNQFEWIQTLSRGGLRVPSKSWLEIIEQFEIIFLLLMDAAYQRMKV
;
A
#
# COMPACT_ATOMS: atom_id res chain seq x y z
N ASP A 1 33.13 -27.28 -2.50
CA ASP A 1 31.67 -27.41 -2.59
C ASP A 1 30.97 -26.49 -1.59
N GLU A 2 30.65 -25.25 -1.99
CA GLU A 2 29.56 -24.45 -1.40
C GLU A 2 28.92 -23.47 -2.43
N PRO A 3 28.60 -23.88 -3.68
CA PRO A 3 27.84 -23.02 -4.59
C PRO A 3 26.39 -22.80 -4.10
N GLU A 4 25.81 -23.77 -3.38
CA GLU A 4 24.40 -23.80 -2.99
C GLU A 4 24.02 -22.75 -1.94
N LYS A 5 24.96 -22.34 -1.07
CA LYS A 5 24.71 -21.29 -0.05
C LYS A 5 24.70 -19.88 -0.65
N ALA A 6 25.50 -19.62 -1.67
CA ALA A 6 25.52 -18.33 -2.35
C ALA A 6 24.21 -18.08 -3.10
N ASP A 7 23.68 -19.10 -3.78
CA ASP A 7 22.40 -19.04 -4.49
C ASP A 7 21.21 -18.85 -3.53
N LEU A 8 21.26 -19.42 -2.33
CA LEU A 8 20.22 -19.26 -1.29
C LEU A 8 20.24 -17.87 -0.64
N GLU A 9 21.42 -17.29 -0.41
CA GLU A 9 21.57 -15.91 0.09
C GLU A 9 21.09 -14.90 -0.95
N ASP A 10 21.46 -15.07 -2.22
CA ASP A 10 21.00 -14.22 -3.31
C ASP A 10 19.48 -14.33 -3.51
N LEU A 11 18.91 -15.54 -3.44
CA LEU A 11 17.46 -15.71 -3.50
C LEU A 11 16.74 -15.03 -2.34
N ARG A 12 17.29 -15.12 -1.12
CA ARG A 12 16.75 -14.47 0.08
C ARG A 12 16.82 -12.95 -0.02
N ASN A 13 17.96 -12.40 -0.44
CA ASN A 13 18.16 -10.96 -0.59
C ASN A 13 17.28 -10.40 -1.73
N THR A 14 17.11 -11.16 -2.82
CA THR A 14 16.17 -10.84 -3.90
C THR A 14 14.72 -10.87 -3.40
N THR A 15 14.36 -11.86 -2.57
CA THR A 15 13.01 -12.00 -2.01
C THR A 15 12.68 -10.87 -1.03
N LEU A 16 13.62 -10.51 -0.14
CA LEU A 16 13.47 -9.40 0.81
C LEU A 16 13.37 -8.04 0.13
N ASN A 17 14.12 -7.84 -0.96
CA ASN A 17 14.06 -6.60 -1.75
C ASN A 17 12.85 -6.54 -2.69
N SER A 18 12.16 -7.66 -2.92
CA SER A 18 10.99 -7.74 -3.82
C SER A 18 9.66 -7.93 -3.09
N THR A 19 9.66 -8.15 -1.78
CA THR A 19 8.44 -8.17 -0.99
C THR A 19 7.84 -6.77 -0.89
N PRO A 20 6.57 -6.57 -1.28
CA PRO A 20 5.90 -5.29 -1.10
C PRO A 20 5.93 -4.87 0.37
N ASP A 21 6.23 -3.62 0.65
CA ASP A 21 6.09 -3.04 1.98
C ASP A 21 4.63 -3.18 2.43
N CYS A 22 4.39 -4.09 3.39
CA CYS A 22 3.07 -4.38 3.92
C CYS A 22 2.36 -3.12 4.45
N GLY A 23 3.09 -2.19 5.05
CA GLY A 23 2.52 -0.95 5.57
C GLY A 23 2.01 -0.06 4.43
N ARG A 24 2.82 0.08 3.38
CA ARG A 24 2.45 0.84 2.19
C ARG A 24 1.27 0.21 1.44
N GLU A 25 1.26 -1.10 1.27
CA GLU A 25 0.15 -1.80 0.61
C GLU A 25 -1.14 -1.73 1.43
N ALA A 26 -1.05 -1.81 2.76
CA ALA A 26 -2.19 -1.58 3.65
C ALA A 26 -2.73 -0.15 3.55
N LEU A 27 -1.85 0.87 3.51
CA LEU A 27 -2.23 2.26 3.30
C LEU A 27 -2.94 2.47 1.95
N LYS A 28 -2.42 1.88 0.87
CA LYS A 28 -3.10 1.89 -0.45
C LYS A 28 -4.50 1.29 -0.36
N TYR A 29 -4.65 0.17 0.34
CA TYR A 29 -5.96 -0.48 0.53
C TYR A 29 -6.94 0.44 1.29
N ILE A 30 -6.49 1.06 2.38
CA ILE A 30 -7.29 2.02 3.16
C ILE A 30 -7.67 3.24 2.30
N ALA A 31 -6.72 3.81 1.56
CA ALA A 31 -6.97 4.92 0.65
C ALA A 31 -8.04 4.57 -0.40
N GLY A 32 -7.97 3.36 -0.97
CA GLY A 32 -8.97 2.83 -1.89
C GLY A 32 -10.35 2.63 -1.26
N TYR A 33 -10.41 2.17 -0.01
CA TYR A 33 -11.66 2.07 0.75
C TYR A 33 -12.31 3.44 0.97
N ILE A 34 -11.53 4.46 1.35
CA ILE A 34 -12.06 5.82 1.54
C ILE A 34 -12.57 6.37 0.21
N ALA A 35 -11.83 6.18 -0.89
CA ALA A 35 -12.26 6.57 -2.22
C ALA A 35 -13.59 5.90 -2.63
N PHE A 36 -13.82 4.65 -2.21
CA PHE A 36 -15.11 3.97 -2.43
C PHE A 36 -16.24 4.61 -1.61
N ARG A 37 -16.00 4.92 -0.33
CA ARG A 37 -16.99 5.57 0.54
C ARG A 37 -17.35 6.97 0.04
N CYS A 38 -16.39 7.69 -0.52
CA CYS A 38 -16.54 9.05 -1.03
C CYS A 38 -16.90 9.13 -2.52
N GLN A 39 -17.14 8.00 -3.20
CA GLN A 39 -17.30 7.96 -4.66
C GLN A 39 -18.47 8.78 -5.23
N ASN A 40 -19.46 9.11 -4.40
CA ASN A 40 -20.59 9.95 -4.80
C ASN A 40 -20.24 11.44 -4.74
N GLU A 41 -19.29 11.81 -3.88
CA GLU A 41 -18.86 13.20 -3.68
C GLU A 41 -17.67 13.55 -4.57
N ASP A 42 -16.69 12.65 -4.65
CA ASP A 42 -15.50 12.84 -5.48
C ASP A 42 -15.05 11.52 -6.10
N LYS A 43 -15.26 11.39 -7.41
CA LYS A 43 -14.85 10.22 -8.20
C LYS A 43 -13.36 10.23 -8.53
N SER A 44 -12.66 11.35 -8.37
CA SER A 44 -11.23 11.49 -8.69
C SER A 44 -10.31 10.82 -7.66
N LEU A 45 -10.85 10.47 -6.48
CA LEU A 45 -10.10 9.83 -5.40
C LEU A 45 -9.63 8.41 -5.74
N GLY A 46 -10.28 7.73 -6.67
CA GLY A 46 -9.83 6.40 -7.08
C GLY A 46 -10.69 5.76 -8.16
N THR A 47 -10.09 4.82 -8.87
CA THR A 47 -10.69 4.11 -10.01
C THR A 47 -11.04 2.68 -9.63
N PRO A 48 -12.24 2.18 -9.96
CA PRO A 48 -12.57 0.76 -9.78
C PRO A 48 -11.56 -0.13 -10.50
N THR A 49 -11.04 -1.13 -9.81
CA THR A 49 -10.08 -2.10 -10.34
C THR A 49 -10.59 -2.80 -11.60
N GLY A 50 -11.90 -3.06 -11.71
CA GLY A 50 -12.50 -3.64 -12.92
C GLY A 50 -12.49 -2.73 -14.16
N GLN A 51 -12.20 -1.43 -14.00
CA GLN A 51 -12.07 -0.48 -15.09
C GLN A 51 -10.61 -0.24 -15.50
N LEU A 52 -9.64 -0.81 -14.78
CA LEU A 52 -8.23 -0.64 -15.06
C LEU A 52 -7.76 -1.66 -16.09
N LYS A 53 -6.91 -1.20 -17.02
CA LYS A 53 -6.09 -2.10 -17.84
C LYS A 53 -4.90 -2.52 -16.99
N ILE A 54 -4.93 -3.74 -16.46
CA ILE A 54 -3.83 -4.28 -15.66
C ILE A 54 -2.61 -4.40 -16.58
N SER A 55 -1.55 -3.62 -16.30
CA SER A 55 -0.24 -3.83 -16.91
C SER A 55 0.51 -4.92 -16.14
N GLN A 56 1.46 -5.60 -16.78
CA GLN A 56 2.31 -6.62 -16.12
C GLN A 56 3.10 -6.07 -14.93
N GLN A 57 3.30 -4.75 -14.83
CA GLN A 57 3.97 -4.11 -13.68
C GLN A 57 3.05 -3.95 -12.47
N ASN A 58 1.73 -3.80 -12.67
CA ASN A 58 0.76 -3.58 -11.60
C ASN A 58 0.19 -4.88 -11.03
N GLN A 59 0.57 -6.04 -11.57
CA GLN A 59 0.00 -7.33 -11.18
C GLN A 59 0.45 -7.81 -9.79
N PHE A 60 1.46 -7.16 -9.20
CA PHE A 60 2.06 -7.57 -7.94
C PHE A 60 1.64 -6.74 -6.73
N GLU A 61 0.85 -5.66 -6.89
CA GLU A 61 0.31 -4.95 -5.74
C GLU A 61 -0.92 -5.68 -5.16
N TRP A 62 -1.13 -5.52 -3.85
CA TRP A 62 -2.15 -6.26 -3.11
C TRP A 62 -3.54 -5.96 -3.65
N ILE A 63 -3.82 -4.70 -4.01
CA ILE A 63 -5.16 -4.32 -4.42
C ILE A 63 -5.55 -4.92 -5.76
N GLN A 64 -4.62 -5.12 -6.69
CA GLN A 64 -4.85 -5.80 -7.96
C GLN A 64 -4.94 -7.31 -7.75
N THR A 65 -4.17 -7.88 -6.82
CA THR A 65 -4.17 -9.32 -6.50
C THR A 65 -5.45 -9.75 -5.77
N LEU A 66 -5.89 -8.97 -4.79
CA LEU A 66 -7.05 -9.28 -3.94
C LEU A 66 -8.38 -8.93 -4.61
N SER A 67 -8.40 -7.91 -5.47
CA SER A 67 -9.65 -7.43 -6.04
C SER A 67 -10.19 -8.34 -7.13
N ARG A 68 -11.51 -8.58 -7.08
CA ARG A 68 -12.30 -9.17 -8.18
C ARG A 68 -13.01 -8.12 -9.03
N GLY A 69 -12.45 -6.90 -9.08
CA GLY A 69 -12.98 -5.76 -9.83
C GLY A 69 -13.76 -4.72 -9.01
N GLY A 70 -14.08 -5.03 -7.74
CA GLY A 70 -14.88 -4.18 -6.86
C GLY A 70 -14.10 -3.21 -5.98
N LEU A 71 -12.81 -3.47 -5.72
CA LEU A 71 -11.95 -2.51 -4.99
C LEU A 71 -11.60 -1.33 -5.88
N ARG A 72 -11.20 -0.20 -5.27
CA ARG A 72 -10.74 0.99 -5.99
C ARG A 72 -9.25 1.20 -5.77
N VAL A 73 -8.49 1.37 -6.85
CA VAL A 73 -7.11 1.85 -6.78
C VAL A 73 -7.17 3.35 -6.51
N PRO A 74 -6.54 3.86 -5.44
CA PRO A 74 -6.51 5.28 -5.15
C PRO A 74 -5.79 6.04 -6.27
N SER A 75 -6.20 7.28 -6.54
CA SER A 75 -5.41 8.16 -7.39
C SER A 75 -4.09 8.52 -6.69
N LYS A 76 -3.08 8.88 -7.48
CA LYS A 76 -1.74 9.20 -6.95
C LYS A 76 -1.79 10.34 -5.92
N SER A 77 -2.47 11.43 -6.27
CA SER A 77 -2.62 12.60 -5.38
C SER A 77 -3.39 12.25 -4.11
N TRP A 78 -4.39 11.37 -4.19
CA TRP A 78 -5.12 10.92 -3.01
C TRP A 78 -4.26 10.06 -2.09
N LEU A 79 -3.47 9.14 -2.65
CA LEU A 79 -2.55 8.32 -1.88
C LEU A 79 -1.50 9.17 -1.16
N GLU A 80 -0.93 10.18 -1.84
CA GLU A 80 0.03 11.12 -1.24
C GLU A 80 -0.58 11.86 -0.03
N ILE A 81 -1.85 12.23 -0.09
CA ILE A 81 -2.56 12.85 1.03
C ILE A 81 -2.69 11.85 2.20
N ILE A 82 -3.10 10.61 1.93
CA ILE A 82 -3.23 9.56 2.96
C ILE A 82 -1.89 9.24 3.62
N GLU A 83 -0.79 9.18 2.85
CA GLU A 83 0.56 9.00 3.37
C GLU A 83 0.94 10.16 4.32
N GLN A 84 0.57 11.41 4.01
CA GLN A 84 0.79 12.54 4.92
C GLN A 84 -0.06 12.44 6.20
N PHE A 85 -1.31 11.98 6.10
CA PHE A 85 -2.15 11.74 7.28
C PHE A 85 -1.53 10.70 8.22
N GLU A 86 -0.98 9.62 7.67
CA GLU A 86 -0.31 8.59 8.48
C GLU A 86 0.91 9.16 9.22
N ILE A 87 1.74 9.96 8.56
CA ILE A 87 2.89 10.61 9.20
C ILE A 87 2.43 11.48 10.38
N ILE A 88 1.40 12.29 10.19
CA ILE A 88 0.85 13.13 11.26
C ILE A 88 0.28 12.27 12.38
N PHE A 89 -0.46 11.21 12.06
CA PHE A 89 -1.03 10.29 13.05
C PHE A 89 0.05 9.66 13.91
N LEU A 90 1.12 9.13 13.31
CA LEU A 90 2.24 8.53 14.03
C LEU A 90 2.95 9.52 14.95
N LEU A 91 3.18 10.75 14.49
CA LEU A 91 3.78 11.82 15.30
C LEU A 91 2.90 12.17 16.52
N LEU A 92 1.58 12.26 16.33
CA LEU A 92 0.66 12.55 17.43
C LEU A 92 0.57 11.39 18.43
N MET A 93 0.54 10.15 17.94
CA MET A 93 0.48 8.96 18.77
C MET A 93 1.75 8.78 19.61
N ASP A 94 2.93 9.01 19.04
CA ASP A 94 4.18 8.97 19.81
C ASP A 94 4.22 10.08 20.86
N ALA A 95 3.88 11.32 20.49
CA ALA A 95 3.84 12.43 21.44
C ALA A 95 2.87 12.17 22.62
N ALA A 96 1.70 11.60 22.34
CA ALA A 96 0.72 11.21 23.36
C ALA A 96 1.29 10.12 24.28
N TYR A 97 1.96 9.12 23.72
CA TYR A 97 2.60 8.05 24.48
C TYR A 97 3.71 8.56 25.41
N GLN A 98 4.58 9.46 24.93
CA GLN A 98 5.62 10.05 25.77
C GLN A 98 5.02 10.88 26.92
N ARG A 99 3.92 11.60 26.68
CA ARG A 99 3.25 12.40 27.72
C ARG A 99 2.65 11.55 28.85
N MET A 100 2.22 10.32 28.57
CA MET A 100 1.67 9.41 29.59
C MET A 100 2.74 8.73 30.45
N LYS A 101 4.01 8.82 30.06
CA LYS A 101 5.15 8.23 30.80
C LYS A 101 5.79 9.17 31.81
N VAL A 102 5.39 10.45 31.83
CA VAL A 102 5.85 11.48 32.78
C VAL A 102 4.88 11.58 33.94
#